data_AF-A0A1S4EED5-F1
#
_entry.id   AF-A0A1S4EED5-F1
#
_cell.length_a   1.000
_cell.length_b   1.000
_cell.length_c   1.000
_cell.angle_alpha   90.00
_cell.angle_beta   90.00
_cell.angle_gamma   90.00
#
_symmetry.space_group_name_H-M   'P 1'
#
loop_
_entity.id
_entity.type
_entity.pdbx_description
1 polymer ?
#
loop_
_entity_poly.entity_id
_entity_poly.type
_entity_poly.pdbx_seq_one_letter_code
_entity_poly.pdbx_strand_id
1 'polypeptide(L)'
;MSCIFISPTGVVIPAGSVGLSLTVWVLCGVMYLHRSVGLSLTVWVLCGVMSMICVLYHILSLHSMFFTGIFISPAGVVIPAGSVGLSLTVWVLCGVMSMIGALCYAELGTSIPKSGGDYAYLFEAFGPLPAFLYLWDAMLIFVPTTNAIMGLTFANYVVKPFFHCENPPPDVAIRLIAASVICLLTFINCYNVRATTRLQNVFMFAKIAALVVIIIMGIGFMAMYGSPQFEDPWKNTETNVGKIAVSFYAGIFSYSGWNYLNFMTEELKNPYVNLPRAIYISLPIVTFIYTLANVAYFAVVPPALMSDAIAVTFANQVMGVFAWTMPFMVALSALGGLSVHIMTSSRMCFVGARYGHFPAMLSHINISRFTPTPSLVFLNILSLFMLFTSDVFLLITYSSFVESAFIMISVCGILYLRYTQPDMHRPIKVSLWVPISFVLICVFLVVTPILEAPREVGMAVLITLSGVPVYLIGVKWRDKPEAFTRSFNALTYFVQKLFLSALFPYIFTR
;
A
#
# COMPACT_ATOMS: atom_id res chain seq x y z
N MET A 1 -7.71 -4.60 34.30
CA MET A 1 -6.39 -4.27 34.91
C MET A 1 -5.32 -4.55 33.88
N SER A 2 -4.61 -3.51 33.45
CA SER A 2 -3.60 -3.58 32.39
C SER A 2 -2.39 -4.43 32.85
N CYS A 3 -1.98 -5.42 32.05
CA CYS A 3 -0.71 -6.12 32.28
C CYS A 3 0.46 -5.16 32.02
N ILE A 4 0.96 -4.54 33.10
CA ILE A 4 2.14 -3.68 33.12
C ILE A 4 3.33 -4.59 33.43
N PHE A 5 4.22 -4.81 32.47
CA PHE A 5 5.54 -5.36 32.77
C PHE A 5 6.40 -4.23 33.34
N ILE A 6 6.66 -4.29 34.66
CA ILE A 6 7.59 -3.40 35.35
C ILE A 6 9.00 -4.00 35.20
N SER A 7 9.84 -3.37 34.37
CA SER A 7 11.30 -3.58 34.41
C SER A 7 11.86 -3.07 35.76
N PRO A 8 12.97 -3.61 36.30
CA PRO A 8 13.66 -3.04 37.48
C PRO A 8 14.13 -1.58 37.30
N THR A 9 13.94 -0.99 36.12
CA THR A 9 14.19 0.44 35.80
C THR A 9 12.93 1.30 35.65
N GLY A 10 11.72 0.77 35.90
CA GLY A 10 10.49 1.56 35.95
C GLY A 10 9.91 2.04 34.60
N VAL A 11 10.37 1.49 33.47
CA VAL A 11 9.84 1.82 32.13
C VAL A 11 8.63 0.95 31.79
N VAL A 12 7.49 1.58 31.50
CA VAL A 12 6.22 0.94 31.11
C VAL A 12 6.21 0.71 29.59
N ILE A 13 6.05 -0.56 29.15
CA ILE A 13 5.98 -0.94 27.73
C ILE A 13 4.58 -1.50 27.40
N PRO A 14 3.85 -0.99 26.38
CA PRO A 14 2.57 -1.56 25.93
C PRO A 14 2.75 -2.91 25.20
N ALA A 15 1.81 -3.84 25.39
CA ALA A 15 1.92 -5.25 24.96
C ALA A 15 1.85 -5.53 23.43
N GLY A 16 1.95 -4.51 22.57
CA GLY A 16 1.88 -4.64 21.10
C GLY A 16 3.23 -4.67 20.37
N SER A 17 4.34 -4.33 21.04
CA SER A 17 5.62 -4.03 20.37
C SER A 17 6.68 -5.11 20.58
N VAL A 18 6.60 -6.24 19.86
CA VAL A 18 7.64 -7.28 19.91
C VAL A 18 8.89 -6.87 19.11
N GLY A 19 8.77 -5.96 18.13
CA GLY A 19 9.91 -5.35 17.44
C GLY A 19 10.78 -4.46 18.34
N LEU A 20 10.24 -4.01 19.49
CA LEU A 20 11.02 -3.28 20.48
C LEU A 20 12.01 -4.18 21.24
N SER A 21 11.87 -5.52 21.24
CA SER A 21 12.70 -6.37 22.10
C SER A 21 14.20 -6.28 21.77
N LEU A 22 14.59 -6.35 20.50
CA LEU A 22 16.01 -6.26 20.14
C LEU A 22 16.58 -4.86 20.36
N THR A 23 15.82 -3.82 19.98
CA THR A 23 16.24 -2.42 20.12
C THR A 23 16.29 -1.98 21.58
N VAL A 24 15.36 -2.45 22.42
CA VAL A 24 15.35 -2.22 23.87
C VAL A 24 16.47 -3.00 24.55
N TRP A 25 16.78 -4.23 24.12
CA TRP A 25 17.94 -4.97 24.63
C TRP A 25 19.26 -4.28 24.29
N VAL A 26 19.40 -3.77 23.06
CA VAL A 26 20.61 -3.03 22.65
C VAL A 26 20.65 -1.65 23.34
N LEU A 27 19.52 -0.94 23.50
CA LEU A 27 19.45 0.31 24.28
C LEU A 27 19.78 0.10 25.75
N CYS A 28 19.26 -0.96 26.39
CA CYS A 28 19.62 -1.34 27.76
C CYS A 28 21.11 -1.70 27.86
N GLY A 29 21.66 -2.43 26.88
CA GLY A 29 23.09 -2.75 26.82
C GLY A 29 23.98 -1.51 26.64
N VAL A 30 23.57 -0.57 25.79
CA VAL A 30 24.28 0.69 25.54
C VAL A 30 24.16 1.66 26.73
N MET A 31 23.00 1.71 27.40
CA MET A 31 22.83 2.45 28.66
C MET A 31 23.63 1.84 29.82
N TYR A 32 23.77 0.51 29.84
CA TYR A 32 24.64 -0.19 30.80
C TYR A 32 26.12 0.16 30.55
N LEU A 33 26.55 0.21 29.28
CA LEU A 33 27.89 0.68 28.89
C LEU A 33 28.14 2.17 29.22
N HIS A 34 27.12 3.03 29.09
CA HIS A 34 27.22 4.44 29.47
C HIS A 34 27.53 4.61 30.96
N ARG A 35 26.99 3.73 31.80
CA ARG A 35 27.21 3.75 33.25
C ARG A 35 28.58 3.22 33.66
N SER A 36 29.25 2.44 32.79
CA SER A 36 30.54 1.80 33.10
C SER A 36 31.76 2.43 32.43
N VAL A 37 31.64 3.14 31.30
CA VAL A 37 32.84 3.57 30.51
C VAL A 37 32.91 5.09 30.22
N GLY A 38 31.90 5.90 30.55
CA GLY A 38 32.03 7.36 30.42
C GLY A 38 32.18 7.91 28.98
N LEU A 39 31.89 7.11 27.94
CA LEU A 39 31.87 7.58 26.55
C LEU A 39 30.54 8.27 26.22
N SER A 40 30.47 9.58 26.47
CA SER A 40 29.29 10.40 26.17
C SER A 40 29.03 10.49 24.65
N LEU A 41 29.99 10.94 23.85
CA LEU A 41 29.73 11.33 22.45
C LEU A 41 29.39 10.15 21.52
N THR A 42 30.10 9.03 21.63
CA THR A 42 29.84 7.82 20.82
C THR A 42 28.52 7.15 21.19
N VAL A 43 28.13 7.14 22.47
CA VAL A 43 26.81 6.62 22.89
C VAL A 43 25.69 7.52 22.38
N TRP A 44 25.87 8.84 22.36
CA TRP A 44 24.90 9.77 21.76
C TRP A 44 24.79 9.61 20.25
N VAL A 45 25.91 9.43 19.54
CA VAL A 45 25.91 9.15 18.09
C VAL A 45 25.28 7.78 17.80
N LEU A 46 25.61 6.73 18.57
CA LEU A 46 25.01 5.40 18.41
C LEU A 46 23.51 5.41 18.76
N CYS A 47 23.08 6.06 19.84
CA CYS A 47 21.66 6.22 20.15
C CYS A 47 20.92 7.04 19.10
N GLY A 48 21.54 8.10 18.57
CA GLY A 48 20.99 8.92 17.50
C GLY A 48 20.85 8.14 16.19
N VAL A 49 21.90 7.43 15.77
CA VAL A 49 21.91 6.57 14.59
C VAL A 49 20.95 5.41 14.75
N MET A 50 20.85 4.80 15.93
CA MET A 50 19.96 3.65 16.18
C MET A 50 18.50 4.06 16.32
N SER A 51 18.23 5.24 16.90
CA SER A 51 16.90 5.87 16.85
C SER A 51 16.52 6.23 15.41
N MET A 52 17.46 6.76 14.64
CA MET A 52 17.24 7.07 13.22
C MET A 52 17.00 5.79 12.42
N ILE A 53 17.78 4.71 12.62
CA ILE A 53 17.58 3.40 12.00
C ILE A 53 16.24 2.79 12.43
N CYS A 54 15.84 2.94 13.69
CA CYS A 54 14.56 2.42 14.16
C CYS A 54 13.37 3.19 13.55
N VAL A 55 13.50 4.51 13.42
CA VAL A 55 12.54 5.35 12.70
C VAL A 55 12.55 5.01 11.21
N LEU A 56 13.73 4.85 10.59
CA LEU A 56 13.88 4.44 9.20
C LEU A 56 13.31 3.06 8.97
N TYR A 57 13.46 2.13 9.90
CA TYR A 57 12.90 0.78 9.87
C TYR A 57 11.38 0.81 9.99
N HIS A 58 10.84 1.65 10.88
CA HIS A 58 9.40 1.84 11.01
C HIS A 58 8.81 2.50 9.75
N ILE A 59 9.51 3.47 9.18
CA ILE A 59 9.18 4.11 7.91
C ILE A 59 9.26 3.07 6.78
N LEU A 60 10.38 2.37 6.61
CA LEU A 60 10.59 1.41 5.53
C LEU A 60 9.65 0.19 5.62
N SER A 61 9.26 -0.25 6.82
CA SER A 61 8.27 -1.34 7.01
C SER A 61 6.85 -0.89 6.62
N LEU A 62 6.47 0.34 6.95
CA LEU A 62 5.24 0.97 6.44
C LEU A 62 5.31 1.17 4.92
N HIS A 63 6.48 1.52 4.40
CA HIS A 63 6.73 1.64 2.96
C HIS A 63 6.98 0.31 2.26
N SER A 64 6.65 -0.82 2.91
CA SER A 64 6.90 -2.11 2.30
C SER A 64 6.04 -2.37 1.06
N MET A 65 4.91 -1.67 0.93
CA MET A 65 3.94 -1.77 -0.15
C MET A 65 4.47 -1.21 -1.48
N PHE A 66 5.14 -0.05 -1.44
CA PHE A 66 5.64 0.67 -2.62
C PHE A 66 6.50 -0.22 -3.53
N PHE A 67 7.37 -1.04 -2.93
CA PHE A 67 8.43 -1.76 -3.63
C PHE A 67 7.96 -2.90 -4.56
N THR A 68 6.68 -3.26 -4.58
CA THR A 68 6.24 -4.31 -5.52
C THR A 68 5.82 -3.75 -6.87
N GLY A 69 5.32 -2.50 -6.91
CA GLY A 69 4.91 -1.86 -8.16
C GLY A 69 6.06 -1.66 -9.15
N ILE A 70 7.28 -1.38 -8.67
CA ILE A 70 8.47 -1.15 -9.50
C ILE A 70 8.84 -2.34 -10.40
N PHE A 71 8.34 -3.54 -10.11
CA PHE A 71 8.56 -4.72 -10.93
C PHE A 71 7.52 -4.87 -12.05
N ILE A 72 6.39 -4.16 -11.98
CA ILE A 72 5.27 -4.26 -12.93
C ILE A 72 5.16 -2.98 -13.76
N SER A 73 5.16 -1.84 -13.08
CA SER A 73 4.88 -0.51 -13.64
C SER A 73 5.83 -0.05 -14.75
N PRO A 74 7.13 -0.40 -14.82
CA PRO A 74 7.99 0.10 -15.90
C PRO A 74 7.44 -0.16 -17.31
N ALA A 75 6.90 -1.35 -17.55
CA ALA A 75 6.27 -1.69 -18.83
C ALA A 75 5.00 -0.85 -19.07
N GLY A 76 4.16 -0.69 -18.04
CA GLY A 76 2.94 0.13 -18.10
C GLY A 76 3.20 1.64 -18.25
N VAL A 77 4.40 2.13 -17.89
CA VAL A 77 4.79 3.53 -18.08
C VAL A 77 5.38 3.74 -19.48
N VAL A 78 6.32 2.89 -19.91
CA VAL A 78 7.06 3.12 -21.17
C VAL A 78 6.21 2.84 -22.41
N ILE A 79 5.35 1.82 -22.39
CA ILE A 79 4.57 1.42 -23.57
C ILE A 79 3.61 2.54 -24.00
N PRO A 80 2.83 3.16 -23.09
CA PRO A 80 1.97 4.28 -23.45
C PRO A 80 2.73 5.60 -23.63
N ALA A 81 3.90 5.79 -22.98
CA ALA A 81 4.72 7.00 -23.14
C ALA A 81 5.50 7.04 -24.47
N GLY A 82 5.76 5.89 -25.09
CA GLY A 82 6.44 5.74 -26.37
C GLY A 82 7.94 6.03 -26.38
N SER A 83 8.47 6.69 -25.34
CA SER A 83 9.88 7.10 -25.26
C SER A 83 10.46 6.94 -23.85
N VAL A 84 11.77 6.68 -23.78
CA VAL A 84 12.52 6.48 -22.53
C VAL A 84 12.57 7.78 -21.71
N GLY A 85 12.82 8.91 -22.36
CA GLY A 85 12.90 10.23 -21.74
C GLY A 85 11.59 10.66 -21.10
N LEU A 86 10.46 10.47 -21.79
CA LEU A 86 9.14 10.76 -21.21
C LEU A 86 8.84 9.80 -20.05
N SER A 87 9.13 8.51 -20.19
CA SER A 87 8.93 7.53 -19.12
C SER A 87 9.68 7.92 -17.83
N LEU A 88 10.97 8.26 -17.92
CA LEU A 88 11.74 8.71 -16.76
C LEU A 88 11.19 10.01 -16.15
N THR A 89 10.73 10.94 -16.99
CA THR A 89 10.07 12.17 -16.53
C THR A 89 8.79 11.86 -15.77
N VAL A 90 7.97 10.92 -16.25
CA VAL A 90 6.75 10.45 -15.55
C VAL A 90 7.08 9.88 -14.18
N TRP A 91 8.14 9.07 -14.04
CA TRP A 91 8.57 8.53 -12.74
C TRP A 91 8.92 9.64 -11.73
N VAL A 92 9.70 10.63 -12.16
CA VAL A 92 10.07 11.79 -11.30
C VAL A 92 8.83 12.61 -10.94
N LEU A 93 7.95 12.88 -11.90
CA LEU A 93 6.72 13.65 -11.66
C LEU A 93 5.76 12.91 -10.73
N CYS A 94 5.59 11.59 -10.87
CA CYS A 94 4.82 10.76 -9.94
C CYS A 94 5.36 10.88 -8.51
N GLY A 95 6.69 10.82 -8.32
CA GLY A 95 7.32 11.00 -7.02
C GLY A 95 7.07 12.39 -6.40
N VAL A 96 7.16 13.45 -7.20
CA VAL A 96 6.84 14.83 -6.76
C VAL A 96 5.36 14.95 -6.41
N MET A 97 4.47 14.40 -7.22
CA MET A 97 3.02 14.40 -6.98
C MET A 97 2.67 13.68 -5.68
N SER A 98 3.26 12.50 -5.44
CA SER A 98 3.08 11.75 -4.19
C SER A 98 3.59 12.53 -2.97
N MET A 99 4.65 13.32 -3.12
CA MET A 99 5.14 14.20 -2.05
C MET A 99 4.16 15.31 -1.71
N ILE A 100 3.64 16.01 -2.72
CA ILE A 100 2.63 17.07 -2.54
C ILE A 100 1.37 16.48 -1.86
N GLY A 101 0.91 15.32 -2.33
CA GLY A 101 -0.23 14.60 -1.75
C GLY A 101 0.01 14.18 -0.29
N ALA A 102 1.17 13.59 0.00
CA ALA A 102 1.54 13.17 1.35
C ALA A 102 1.62 14.34 2.33
N LEU A 103 2.10 15.52 1.90
CA LEU A 103 2.13 16.73 2.72
C LEU A 103 0.72 17.24 3.05
N CYS A 104 -0.21 17.20 2.08
CA CYS A 104 -1.60 17.52 2.32
C CYS A 104 -2.23 16.56 3.34
N TYR A 105 -1.92 15.27 3.23
CA TYR A 105 -2.37 14.27 4.18
C TYR A 105 -1.73 14.39 5.56
N ALA A 106 -0.50 14.87 5.66
CA ALA A 106 0.13 15.14 6.96
C ALA A 106 -0.62 16.23 7.74
N GLU A 107 -1.14 17.24 7.05
CA GLU A 107 -2.04 18.22 7.66
C GLU A 107 -3.36 17.59 8.12
N LEU A 108 -4.01 16.76 7.28
CA LEU A 108 -5.24 16.05 7.67
C LEU A 108 -5.03 15.15 8.88
N GLY A 109 -3.99 14.30 8.86
CA GLY A 109 -3.71 13.34 9.91
C GLY A 109 -3.29 13.95 11.24
N THR A 110 -2.76 15.18 11.23
CA THR A 110 -2.46 15.92 12.48
C THR A 110 -3.57 16.84 12.94
N SER A 111 -4.47 17.25 12.05
CA SER A 111 -5.66 18.03 12.42
C SER A 111 -6.81 17.15 12.92
N ILE A 112 -6.94 15.93 12.37
CA ILE A 112 -7.97 14.95 12.71
C ILE A 112 -7.26 13.65 13.15
N PRO A 113 -6.78 13.56 14.40
CA PRO A 113 -6.07 12.38 14.91
C PRO A 113 -7.05 11.26 15.29
N LYS A 114 -7.85 10.81 14.31
CA LYS A 114 -8.78 9.67 14.44
C LYS A 114 -8.26 8.50 13.61
N SER A 115 -8.24 7.31 14.19
CA SER A 115 -8.03 6.04 13.50
C SER A 115 -9.02 5.87 12.34
N GLY A 116 -8.52 5.60 11.14
CA GLY A 116 -9.33 5.36 9.94
C GLY A 116 -8.89 6.09 8.68
N GLY A 117 -7.88 6.97 8.77
CA GLY A 117 -7.30 7.65 7.60
C GLY A 117 -8.35 8.39 6.77
N ASP A 118 -8.38 8.12 5.47
CA ASP A 118 -9.34 8.68 4.50
C ASP A 118 -10.79 8.62 4.96
N TYR A 119 -11.21 7.48 5.52
CA TYR A 119 -12.58 7.32 6.01
C TYR A 119 -12.92 8.35 7.08
N ALA A 120 -12.01 8.58 8.03
CA ALA A 120 -12.21 9.55 9.11
C ALA A 120 -12.18 11.00 8.60
N TYR A 121 -11.34 11.30 7.60
CA TYR A 121 -11.25 12.63 7.00
C TYR A 121 -12.51 13.00 6.23
N LEU A 122 -13.01 12.08 5.40
CA LEU A 122 -14.25 12.27 4.66
C LEU A 122 -15.45 12.36 5.58
N PHE A 123 -15.47 11.59 6.67
CA PHE A 123 -16.53 11.64 7.67
C PHE A 123 -16.62 13.02 8.34
N GLU A 124 -15.49 13.60 8.71
CA GLU A 124 -15.47 14.90 9.39
C GLU A 124 -15.70 16.08 8.43
N ALA A 125 -15.24 15.97 7.18
CA ALA A 125 -15.38 17.03 6.19
C ALA A 125 -16.77 17.06 5.54
N PHE A 126 -17.28 15.91 5.09
CA PHE A 126 -18.50 15.83 4.25
C PHE A 126 -19.62 14.99 4.86
N GLY A 127 -19.40 14.39 6.03
CA GLY A 127 -20.40 13.59 6.74
C GLY A 127 -20.42 12.10 6.39
N PRO A 128 -21.46 11.38 6.81
CA PRO A 128 -21.44 9.91 6.84
C PRO A 128 -21.59 9.24 5.47
N LEU A 129 -22.29 9.86 4.51
CA LEU A 129 -22.52 9.25 3.19
C LEU A 129 -21.22 9.15 2.36
N PRO A 130 -20.43 10.23 2.14
CA PRO A 130 -19.16 10.13 1.40
C PRO A 130 -18.15 9.21 2.10
N ALA A 131 -18.13 9.21 3.43
CA ALA A 131 -17.29 8.29 4.19
C ALA A 131 -17.69 6.82 3.97
N PHE A 132 -19.00 6.53 3.93
CA PHE A 132 -19.49 5.20 3.57
C PHE A 132 -19.10 4.80 2.14
N LEU A 133 -19.24 5.70 1.17
CA LEU A 133 -18.88 5.42 -0.23
C LEU A 133 -17.40 5.11 -0.38
N TYR A 134 -16.51 5.86 0.29
CA TYR A 134 -15.09 5.53 0.32
C TYR A 134 -14.84 4.13 0.88
N LEU A 135 -15.47 3.82 2.01
CA LEU A 135 -15.30 2.54 2.68
C LEU A 135 -15.86 1.38 1.83
N TRP A 136 -16.96 1.61 1.13
CA TRP A 136 -17.57 0.67 0.18
C TRP A 136 -16.61 0.34 -0.97
N ASP A 137 -16.08 1.36 -1.62
CA ASP A 137 -15.14 1.20 -2.73
C ASP A 137 -13.78 0.66 -2.27
N ALA A 138 -13.33 1.02 -1.07
CA ALA A 138 -12.12 0.44 -0.51
C ALA A 138 -12.22 -1.07 -0.32
N MET A 139 -13.37 -1.57 0.15
CA MET A 139 -13.56 -2.99 0.37
C MET A 139 -13.88 -3.77 -0.90
N LEU A 140 -14.62 -3.18 -1.86
CA LEU A 140 -15.03 -3.88 -3.08
C LEU A 140 -14.05 -3.71 -4.24
N ILE A 141 -13.38 -2.56 -4.33
CA ILE A 141 -12.51 -2.20 -5.44
C ILE A 141 -11.05 -2.24 -5.00
N PHE A 142 -10.61 -1.33 -4.13
CA PHE A 142 -9.17 -1.14 -3.87
C PHE A 142 -8.47 -2.36 -3.33
N VAL A 143 -8.99 -2.90 -2.22
CA VAL A 143 -8.34 -3.99 -1.50
C VAL A 143 -8.33 -5.27 -2.34
N PRO A 144 -9.47 -5.73 -2.88
CA PRO A 144 -9.50 -6.94 -3.70
C PRO A 144 -8.63 -6.85 -4.95
N THR A 145 -8.66 -5.70 -5.62
CA THR A 145 -7.90 -5.46 -6.84
C THR A 145 -6.40 -5.45 -6.58
N THR A 146 -5.96 -4.78 -5.51
CA THR A 146 -4.53 -4.77 -5.12
C THR A 146 -4.05 -6.16 -4.73
N ASN A 147 -4.86 -6.93 -3.99
CA ASN A 147 -4.53 -8.33 -3.67
C ASN A 147 -4.40 -9.18 -4.94
N ALA A 148 -5.32 -9.02 -5.90
CA ALA A 148 -5.29 -9.72 -7.17
C ALA A 148 -4.05 -9.35 -8.00
N ILE A 149 -3.73 -8.06 -8.14
CA ILE A 149 -2.52 -7.58 -8.85
C ILE A 149 -1.27 -8.21 -8.25
N MET A 150 -1.14 -8.20 -6.93
CA MET A 150 0.05 -8.73 -6.24
C MET A 150 0.13 -10.26 -6.35
N GLY A 151 -1.01 -10.96 -6.28
CA GLY A 151 -1.10 -12.41 -6.49
C GLY A 151 -0.76 -12.83 -7.93
N LEU A 152 -1.29 -12.12 -8.93
CA LEU A 152 -0.98 -12.32 -10.35
C LEU A 152 0.48 -12.02 -10.64
N THR A 153 1.05 -10.98 -10.02
CA THR A 153 2.48 -10.66 -10.13
C THR A 153 3.33 -11.80 -9.59
N PHE A 154 3.03 -12.30 -8.39
CA PHE A 154 3.70 -13.48 -7.84
C PHE A 154 3.65 -14.67 -8.81
N ALA A 155 2.46 -14.99 -9.32
CA ALA A 155 2.27 -16.10 -10.24
C ALA A 155 3.06 -15.92 -11.55
N ASN A 156 3.00 -14.74 -12.18
CA ASN A 156 3.74 -14.44 -13.40
C ASN A 156 5.25 -14.59 -13.20
N TYR A 157 5.79 -14.11 -12.08
CA TYR A 157 7.22 -14.20 -11.78
C TYR A 157 7.71 -15.61 -11.46
N VAL A 158 6.87 -16.43 -10.82
CA VAL A 158 7.20 -17.84 -10.52
C VAL A 158 7.12 -18.71 -11.77
N VAL A 159 6.13 -18.46 -12.64
CA VAL A 159 5.85 -19.32 -13.79
C VAL A 159 6.77 -18.99 -14.97
N LYS A 160 7.07 -17.72 -15.22
CA LYS A 160 7.83 -17.26 -16.41
C LYS A 160 9.18 -17.98 -16.64
N PRO A 161 9.99 -18.34 -15.62
CA PRO A 161 11.21 -19.11 -15.84
C PRO A 161 11.01 -20.51 -16.42
N PHE A 162 9.83 -21.11 -16.23
CA PHE A 162 9.52 -22.46 -16.72
C PHE A 162 8.96 -22.47 -18.14
N PHE A 163 8.51 -21.31 -18.64
CA PHE A 163 7.87 -21.16 -19.94
C PHE A 163 8.74 -20.27 -20.83
N HIS A 164 9.33 -20.85 -21.87
CA HIS A 164 10.12 -20.12 -22.86
C HIS A 164 9.23 -19.27 -23.77
N CYS A 165 9.81 -18.28 -24.46
CA CYS A 165 9.09 -17.26 -25.25
C CYS A 165 8.12 -17.82 -26.32
N GLU A 166 8.28 -19.08 -26.74
CA GLU A 166 7.42 -19.72 -27.75
C GLU A 166 6.09 -20.25 -27.19
N ASN A 167 5.97 -20.43 -25.86
CA ASN A 167 4.75 -20.92 -25.21
C ASN A 167 4.42 -20.04 -23.99
N PRO A 168 3.58 -19.00 -24.14
CA PRO A 168 3.17 -18.20 -23.00
C PRO A 168 2.47 -19.07 -21.95
N PRO A 169 2.69 -18.81 -20.65
CA PRO A 169 2.06 -19.58 -19.60
C PRO A 169 0.54 -19.52 -19.70
N PRO A 170 -0.18 -20.65 -19.49
CA PRO A 170 -1.63 -20.67 -19.53
C PRO A 170 -2.22 -19.70 -18.50
N ASP A 171 -3.12 -18.83 -18.93
CA ASP A 171 -3.75 -17.83 -18.06
C ASP A 171 -4.42 -18.47 -16.83
N VAL A 172 -5.09 -19.61 -17.04
CA VAL A 172 -5.71 -20.39 -15.95
C VAL A 172 -4.69 -20.81 -14.89
N ALA A 173 -3.46 -21.17 -15.29
CA ALA A 173 -2.41 -21.56 -14.35
C ALA A 173 -1.95 -20.37 -13.50
N ILE A 174 -1.76 -19.20 -14.11
CA ILE A 174 -1.41 -17.95 -13.41
C ILE A 174 -2.50 -17.62 -12.38
N ARG A 175 -3.76 -17.64 -12.79
CA ARG A 175 -4.90 -17.35 -11.91
C ARG A 175 -5.04 -18.34 -10.76
N LEU A 176 -4.83 -19.63 -11.00
CA LEU A 176 -4.90 -20.66 -9.94
C LEU A 176 -3.74 -20.51 -8.94
N ILE A 177 -2.53 -20.21 -9.42
CA ILE A 177 -1.38 -19.94 -8.54
C ILE A 177 -1.64 -18.67 -7.72
N ALA A 178 -2.15 -17.60 -8.35
CA ALA A 178 -2.55 -16.37 -7.67
C ALA A 178 -3.64 -16.63 -6.60
N ALA A 179 -4.67 -17.40 -6.93
CA ALA A 179 -5.72 -17.79 -5.98
C ALA A 179 -5.15 -18.60 -4.81
N SER A 180 -4.26 -19.55 -5.10
CA SER A 180 -3.63 -20.39 -4.08
C SER A 180 -2.79 -19.57 -3.10
N VAL A 181 -2.04 -18.58 -3.60
CA VAL A 181 -1.16 -17.76 -2.76
C VAL A 181 -1.93 -16.78 -1.89
N ILE A 182 -3.00 -16.16 -2.42
CA ILE A 182 -3.88 -15.27 -1.64
C ILE A 182 -4.57 -16.07 -0.53
N CYS A 183 -5.10 -17.26 -0.84
CA CYS A 183 -5.71 -18.14 0.16
C CYS A 183 -4.70 -18.59 1.23
N LEU A 184 -3.49 -18.98 0.82
CA LEU A 184 -2.43 -19.42 1.73
C LEU A 184 -2.00 -18.29 2.67
N LEU A 185 -1.75 -17.09 2.14
CA LEU A 185 -1.36 -15.94 2.96
C LEU A 185 -2.49 -15.48 3.87
N THR A 186 -3.74 -15.53 3.40
CA THR A 186 -4.91 -15.26 4.26
C THR A 186 -4.96 -16.26 5.41
N PHE A 187 -4.77 -17.55 5.14
CA PHE A 187 -4.74 -18.60 6.17
C PHE A 187 -3.61 -18.36 7.20
N ILE A 188 -2.40 -18.05 6.74
CA ILE A 188 -1.26 -17.76 7.63
C ILE A 188 -1.54 -16.53 8.51
N ASN A 189 -2.11 -15.46 7.92
CA ASN A 189 -2.51 -14.25 8.65
C ASN A 189 -3.61 -14.53 9.68
N CYS A 190 -4.56 -15.42 9.38
CA CYS A 190 -5.58 -15.86 10.33
C CYS A 190 -4.99 -16.65 11.51
N TYR A 191 -3.97 -17.47 11.26
CA TYR A 191 -3.39 -18.35 12.28
C TYR A 191 -2.43 -17.64 13.24
N ASN A 192 -1.46 -16.87 12.72
CA ASN A 192 -0.46 -16.21 13.55
C ASN A 192 0.10 -14.93 12.90
N VAL A 193 -0.50 -13.79 13.25
CA VAL A 193 -0.06 -12.46 12.79
C VAL A 193 1.41 -12.18 13.18
N ARG A 194 1.86 -12.59 14.37
CA ARG A 194 3.24 -12.32 14.82
C ARG A 194 4.29 -13.04 13.97
N ALA A 195 4.03 -14.30 13.64
CA ALA A 195 4.92 -15.06 12.74
C ALA A 195 4.92 -14.42 11.34
N THR A 196 3.74 -14.00 10.87
CA THR A 196 3.59 -13.33 9.58
C THR A 196 4.37 -12.02 9.53
N THR A 197 4.29 -11.17 10.55
CA THR A 197 5.07 -9.92 10.63
C THR A 197 6.58 -10.18 10.61
N ARG A 198 7.07 -11.22 11.31
CA ARG A 198 8.49 -11.58 11.25
C ARG A 198 8.93 -12.01 9.85
N LEU A 199 8.09 -12.79 9.16
CA LEU A 199 8.35 -13.22 7.79
C LEU A 199 8.35 -12.05 6.80
N GLN A 200 7.39 -11.13 6.94
CA GLN A 200 7.31 -9.89 6.15
C GLN A 200 8.60 -9.05 6.28
N ASN A 201 9.17 -8.97 7.49
CA ASN A 201 10.43 -8.26 7.72
C ASN A 201 11.60 -8.89 6.96
N VAL A 202 11.64 -10.21 6.82
CA VAL A 202 12.68 -10.90 6.03
C VAL A 202 12.50 -10.61 4.54
N PHE A 203 11.26 -10.72 4.02
CA PHE A 203 10.95 -10.41 2.61
C PHE A 203 11.25 -8.96 2.24
N MET A 204 11.14 -8.05 3.20
CA MET A 204 11.52 -6.66 3.05
C MET A 204 13.02 -6.45 2.80
N PHE A 205 13.90 -7.26 3.38
CA PHE A 205 15.33 -7.18 3.05
C PHE A 205 15.61 -7.76 1.66
N ALA A 206 14.94 -8.87 1.31
CA ALA A 206 15.09 -9.52 0.01
C ALA A 206 14.77 -8.58 -1.16
N LYS A 207 13.70 -7.79 -1.07
CA LYS A 207 13.34 -6.84 -2.14
C LYS A 207 14.31 -5.66 -2.27
N ILE A 208 14.86 -5.16 -1.17
CA ILE A 208 15.86 -4.08 -1.20
C ILE A 208 17.12 -4.62 -1.88
N ALA A 209 17.56 -5.84 -1.52
CA ALA A 209 18.67 -6.50 -2.18
C ALA A 209 18.41 -6.68 -3.69
N ALA A 210 17.21 -7.09 -4.08
CA ALA A 210 16.82 -7.26 -5.49
C ALA A 210 17.00 -5.96 -6.29
N LEU A 211 16.54 -4.83 -5.74
CA LEU A 211 16.69 -3.53 -6.39
C LEU A 211 18.13 -3.06 -6.47
N VAL A 212 18.92 -3.27 -5.41
CA VAL A 212 20.35 -2.94 -5.41
C VAL A 212 21.09 -3.74 -6.47
N VAL A 213 20.78 -5.03 -6.63
CA VAL A 213 21.35 -5.88 -7.69
C VAL A 213 21.00 -5.34 -9.07
N ILE A 214 19.73 -5.01 -9.34
CA ILE A 214 19.32 -4.41 -10.62
C ILE A 214 20.11 -3.14 -10.92
N ILE A 215 20.19 -2.22 -9.95
CA ILE A 215 20.85 -0.93 -10.11
C ILE A 215 22.34 -1.12 -10.41
N ILE A 216 23.05 -1.92 -9.61
CA ILE A 216 24.49 -2.13 -9.78
C ILE A 216 24.78 -2.80 -11.12
N MET A 217 24.02 -3.85 -11.47
CA MET A 217 24.22 -4.57 -12.72
C MET A 217 23.88 -3.71 -13.95
N GLY A 218 22.83 -2.89 -13.88
CA GLY A 218 22.46 -1.99 -14.99
C GLY A 218 23.46 -0.86 -15.22
N ILE A 219 23.97 -0.25 -14.14
CA ILE A 219 25.05 0.76 -14.24
C ILE A 219 26.34 0.11 -14.76
N GLY A 220 26.69 -1.08 -14.28
CA GLY A 220 27.85 -1.84 -14.75
C GLY A 220 27.74 -2.18 -16.25
N PHE A 221 26.55 -2.59 -16.70
CA PHE A 221 26.28 -2.86 -18.11
C PHE A 221 26.45 -1.59 -18.97
N MET A 222 25.86 -0.47 -18.54
CA MET A 222 25.99 0.83 -19.21
C MET A 222 27.45 1.27 -19.32
N ALA A 223 28.26 1.08 -18.28
CA ALA A 223 29.67 1.45 -18.26
C ALA A 223 30.55 0.59 -19.19
N MET A 224 30.19 -0.69 -19.39
CA MET A 224 30.98 -1.62 -20.21
C MET A 224 30.58 -1.61 -21.69
N TYR A 225 29.28 -1.57 -21.98
CA TYR A 225 28.74 -1.79 -23.32
C TYR A 225 28.07 -0.55 -23.93
N GLY A 226 27.99 0.55 -23.18
CA GLY A 226 27.16 1.69 -23.55
C GLY A 226 25.67 1.35 -23.46
N SER A 227 24.82 2.30 -23.85
CA SER A 227 23.37 2.11 -23.83
C SER A 227 22.70 2.87 -24.99
N PRO A 228 22.46 2.22 -26.13
CA PRO A 228 21.89 2.84 -27.33
C PRO A 228 20.55 3.53 -27.10
N GLN A 229 19.78 3.06 -26.12
CA GLN A 229 18.47 3.59 -25.74
C GLN A 229 18.54 5.01 -25.17
N PHE A 230 19.72 5.46 -24.73
CA PHE A 230 19.94 6.80 -24.20
C PHE A 230 20.56 7.77 -25.21
N GLU A 231 20.88 7.32 -26.43
CA GLU A 231 21.40 8.21 -27.49
C GLU A 231 20.29 9.16 -27.99
N ASP A 232 19.08 8.64 -28.24
CA ASP A 232 17.89 9.43 -28.59
C ASP A 232 16.73 9.16 -27.60
N PRO A 233 16.79 9.65 -26.36
CA PRO A 233 15.84 9.25 -25.31
C PRO A 233 14.41 9.73 -25.59
N TRP A 234 14.23 10.76 -26.42
CA TRP A 234 12.94 11.36 -26.78
C TRP A 234 12.37 10.86 -28.11
N LYS A 235 12.99 9.83 -28.72
CA LYS A 235 12.49 9.24 -29.95
C LYS A 235 11.15 8.54 -29.71
N ASN A 236 10.18 8.74 -30.60
CA ASN A 236 8.81 8.20 -30.52
C ASN A 236 8.01 8.67 -29.30
N THR A 237 8.31 9.85 -28.75
CA THR A 237 7.50 10.42 -27.66
C THR A 237 6.04 10.56 -28.10
N GLU A 238 5.15 9.93 -27.35
CA GLU A 238 3.72 9.99 -27.58
C GLU A 238 3.16 11.36 -27.19
N THR A 239 2.27 11.90 -28.02
CA THR A 239 1.66 13.23 -27.79
C THR A 239 0.21 13.13 -27.34
N ASN A 240 -0.42 11.95 -27.43
CA ASN A 240 -1.77 11.78 -26.91
C ASN A 240 -1.80 11.89 -25.37
N VAL A 241 -2.47 12.93 -24.88
CA VAL A 241 -2.71 13.23 -23.46
C VAL A 241 -3.27 12.03 -22.69
N GLY A 242 -4.15 11.25 -23.30
CA GLY A 242 -4.78 10.12 -22.64
C GLY A 242 -3.82 8.94 -22.42
N LYS A 243 -2.98 8.61 -23.40
CA LYS A 243 -1.92 7.61 -23.23
C LYS A 243 -0.90 8.04 -22.17
N ILE A 244 -0.54 9.32 -22.14
CA ILE A 244 0.32 9.89 -21.09
C ILE A 244 -0.32 9.70 -19.70
N ALA A 245 -1.63 9.94 -19.58
CA ALA A 245 -2.34 9.72 -18.32
C ALA A 245 -2.31 8.24 -17.87
N VAL A 246 -2.45 7.28 -18.80
CA VAL A 246 -2.27 5.85 -18.50
C VAL A 246 -0.87 5.55 -17.94
N SER A 247 0.18 6.17 -18.50
CA SER A 247 1.53 6.07 -17.93
C SER A 247 1.61 6.63 -16.50
N PHE A 248 0.93 7.75 -16.22
CA PHE A 248 0.87 8.29 -14.85
C PHE A 248 0.18 7.34 -13.88
N TYR A 249 -0.85 6.59 -14.29
CA TYR A 249 -1.49 5.60 -13.42
C TYR A 249 -0.57 4.44 -13.04
N ALA A 250 0.13 3.89 -14.03
CA ALA A 250 1.12 2.85 -13.77
C ALA A 250 2.22 3.37 -12.83
N GLY A 251 2.66 4.62 -13.00
CA GLY A 251 3.62 5.27 -12.11
C GLY A 251 3.07 5.47 -10.69
N ILE A 252 1.92 6.11 -10.55
CA ILE A 252 1.26 6.39 -9.26
C ILE A 252 0.97 5.11 -8.50
N PHE A 253 0.59 4.03 -9.18
CA PHE A 253 0.43 2.71 -8.55
C PHE A 253 1.70 2.25 -7.83
N SER A 254 2.88 2.44 -8.43
CA SER A 254 4.17 2.14 -7.78
C SER A 254 4.46 3.05 -6.59
N TYR A 255 3.96 4.29 -6.61
CA TYR A 255 4.04 5.20 -5.49
C TYR A 255 2.83 5.10 -4.56
N SER A 256 1.89 4.17 -4.73
CA SER A 256 0.71 4.11 -3.88
C SER A 256 1.05 3.59 -2.49
N GLY A 257 0.31 4.07 -1.48
CA GLY A 257 0.41 3.64 -0.09
C GLY A 257 1.00 4.66 0.90
N TRP A 258 1.40 5.85 0.44
CA TRP A 258 1.80 6.94 1.35
C TRP A 258 0.63 7.46 2.19
N ASN A 259 -0.60 7.35 1.69
CA ASN A 259 -1.84 7.64 2.41
C ASN A 259 -2.02 6.69 3.62
N TYR A 260 -1.58 5.43 3.53
CA TYR A 260 -1.69 4.46 4.63
C TYR A 260 -0.91 4.85 5.89
N LEU A 261 0.15 5.68 5.77
CA LEU A 261 0.89 6.21 6.93
C LEU A 261 -0.03 6.92 7.91
N ASN A 262 -1.08 7.57 7.40
CA ASN A 262 -2.00 8.34 8.22
C ASN A 262 -2.95 7.48 9.04
N PHE A 263 -3.16 6.21 8.67
CA PHE A 263 -3.97 5.27 9.44
C PHE A 263 -3.27 4.82 10.72
N MET A 264 -1.95 4.99 10.80
CA MET A 264 -1.12 4.60 11.94
C MET A 264 -0.53 5.82 12.66
N THR A 265 -1.11 7.00 12.46
CA THR A 265 -0.72 8.23 13.16
C THR A 265 -0.86 8.13 14.67
N GLU A 266 -1.85 7.39 15.17
CA GLU A 266 -2.02 7.10 16.60
C GLU A 266 -0.88 6.22 17.17
N GLU A 267 -0.22 5.42 16.33
CA GLU A 267 0.90 4.56 16.74
C GLU A 267 2.27 5.28 16.62
N LEU A 268 2.32 6.43 15.94
CA LEU A 268 3.52 7.21 15.74
C LEU A 268 3.90 7.99 17.00
N LYS A 269 5.13 7.78 17.49
CA LYS A 269 5.70 8.61 18.56
C LYS A 269 5.92 10.04 18.03
N ASN A 270 5.33 11.05 18.67
CA ASN A 270 5.43 12.47 18.29
C ASN A 270 5.09 12.73 16.80
N PRO A 271 3.83 12.51 16.39
CA PRO A 271 3.42 12.56 14.98
C PRO A 271 3.67 13.95 14.35
N TYR A 272 3.54 15.05 15.09
CA TYR A 272 3.72 16.41 14.58
C TYR A 272 5.11 16.71 14.00
N VAL A 273 6.14 16.01 14.49
CA VAL A 273 7.53 16.19 14.03
C VAL A 273 7.96 15.04 13.13
N ASN A 274 7.61 13.81 13.52
CA ASN A 274 8.11 12.63 12.85
C ASN A 274 7.35 12.32 11.56
N LEU A 275 6.07 12.69 11.43
CA LEU A 275 5.30 12.45 10.22
C LEU A 275 5.82 13.28 9.02
N PRO A 276 6.04 14.61 9.11
CA PRO A 276 6.65 15.37 8.02
C PRO A 276 8.06 14.91 7.68
N ARG A 277 8.89 14.64 8.70
CA ARG A 277 10.26 14.15 8.49
C ARG A 277 10.27 12.82 7.75
N ALA A 278 9.35 11.91 8.09
CA ALA A 278 9.21 10.66 7.37
C ALA A 278 8.92 10.91 5.89
N ILE A 279 7.96 11.79 5.56
CA ILE A 279 7.56 12.11 4.18
C ILE A 279 8.71 12.76 3.40
N TYR A 280 9.37 13.78 3.96
CA TYR A 280 10.47 14.49 3.29
C TYR A 280 11.72 13.64 3.09
N ILE A 281 11.90 12.56 3.84
CA ILE A 281 13.04 11.65 3.68
C ILE A 281 12.66 10.47 2.79
N SER A 282 11.52 9.83 3.03
CA SER A 282 11.17 8.57 2.36
C SER A 282 10.83 8.78 0.88
N LEU A 283 10.02 9.77 0.53
CA LEU A 283 9.54 9.94 -0.84
C LEU A 283 10.64 10.35 -1.83
N PRO A 284 11.58 11.27 -1.51
CA PRO A 284 12.72 11.51 -2.38
C PRO A 284 13.61 10.29 -2.56
N ILE A 285 13.87 9.54 -1.48
CA ILE A 285 14.69 8.33 -1.55
C ILE A 285 14.04 7.28 -2.45
N VAL A 286 12.74 7.04 -2.29
CA VAL A 286 11.97 6.11 -3.14
C VAL A 286 12.00 6.60 -4.60
N THR A 287 11.81 7.90 -4.83
CA THR A 287 11.84 8.48 -6.17
C THR A 287 13.19 8.31 -6.85
N PHE A 288 14.27 8.54 -6.10
CA PHE A 288 15.64 8.35 -6.57
C PHE A 288 15.90 6.88 -6.92
N ILE A 289 15.55 5.94 -6.03
CA ILE A 289 15.74 4.51 -6.25
C ILE A 289 14.92 4.01 -7.45
N TYR A 290 13.67 4.44 -7.59
CA TYR A 290 12.82 4.03 -8.72
C TYR A 290 13.31 4.59 -10.04
N THR A 291 13.71 5.87 -10.06
CA THR A 291 14.29 6.47 -11.27
C THR A 291 15.57 5.72 -11.66
N LEU A 292 16.44 5.42 -10.68
CA LEU A 292 17.69 4.71 -10.93
C LEU A 292 17.47 3.26 -11.38
N ALA A 293 16.47 2.56 -10.81
CA ALA A 293 16.08 1.23 -11.26
C ALA A 293 15.53 1.24 -12.69
N ASN A 294 14.75 2.25 -13.07
CA ASN A 294 14.28 2.42 -14.45
C ASN A 294 15.43 2.73 -15.41
N VAL A 295 16.39 3.58 -15.01
CA VAL A 295 17.61 3.80 -15.79
C VAL A 295 18.37 2.49 -16.03
N ALA A 296 18.52 1.67 -14.98
CA ALA A 296 19.12 0.34 -15.10
C ALA A 296 18.34 -0.58 -16.04
N TYR A 297 17.00 -0.60 -15.95
CA TYR A 297 16.17 -1.38 -16.87
C TYR A 297 16.34 -0.94 -18.32
N PHE A 298 16.29 0.37 -18.61
CA PHE A 298 16.44 0.90 -19.97
C PHE A 298 17.84 0.73 -20.55
N ALA A 299 18.88 0.66 -19.70
CA ALA A 299 20.25 0.43 -20.14
C ALA A 299 20.43 -0.95 -20.78
N VAL A 300 19.63 -1.93 -20.33
CA VAL A 300 19.76 -3.34 -20.69
C VAL A 300 18.64 -3.75 -21.64
N VAL A 301 17.39 -3.47 -21.25
CA VAL A 301 16.18 -3.96 -21.91
C VAL A 301 15.61 -2.88 -22.85
N PRO A 302 15.56 -3.11 -24.17
CA PRO A 302 14.87 -2.24 -25.11
C PRO A 302 13.37 -2.10 -24.77
N PRO A 303 12.73 -0.94 -25.02
CA PRO A 303 11.30 -0.74 -24.75
C PRO A 303 10.38 -1.82 -25.35
N ALA A 304 10.72 -2.35 -26.53
CA ALA A 304 9.95 -3.39 -27.21
C ALA A 304 9.96 -4.76 -26.49
N LEU A 305 10.93 -5.01 -25.60
CA LEU A 305 11.06 -6.26 -24.83
C LEU A 305 10.56 -6.11 -23.39
N MET A 306 10.03 -4.95 -23.03
CA MET A 306 9.42 -4.74 -21.71
C MET A 306 8.11 -5.52 -21.63
N SER A 307 8.03 -6.40 -20.64
CA SER A 307 6.91 -7.29 -20.38
C SER A 307 6.57 -7.25 -18.90
N ASP A 308 5.44 -7.83 -18.50
CA ASP A 308 4.89 -7.83 -17.13
C ASP A 308 5.87 -8.30 -16.05
N ALA A 309 6.86 -9.11 -16.44
CA ALA A 309 7.95 -9.54 -15.57
C ALA A 309 9.30 -9.06 -16.11
N ILE A 310 9.50 -7.74 -16.04
CA ILE A 310 10.65 -7.03 -16.58
C ILE A 310 11.97 -7.46 -15.93
N ALA A 311 11.96 -7.71 -14.62
CA ALA A 311 13.18 -8.08 -13.90
C ALA A 311 13.71 -9.46 -14.32
N VAL A 312 12.84 -10.36 -14.77
CA VAL A 312 13.26 -11.65 -15.35
C VAL A 312 13.93 -11.43 -16.71
N THR A 313 13.34 -10.59 -17.55
CA THR A 313 13.92 -10.23 -18.86
C THR A 313 15.28 -9.55 -18.69
N PHE A 314 15.39 -8.62 -17.75
CA PHE A 314 16.65 -7.97 -17.37
C PHE A 314 17.70 -8.99 -16.91
N ALA A 315 17.33 -9.90 -15.99
CA ALA A 315 18.25 -10.88 -15.45
C ALA A 315 18.75 -11.87 -16.53
N ASN A 316 17.90 -12.28 -17.46
CA ASN A 316 18.28 -13.15 -18.58
C ASN A 316 19.32 -12.50 -19.50
N GLN A 317 19.32 -11.18 -19.63
CA GLN A 317 20.26 -10.46 -20.49
C GLN A 317 21.62 -10.19 -19.84
N VAL A 318 21.69 -10.09 -18.50
CA VAL A 318 22.92 -9.65 -17.80
C VAL A 318 23.51 -10.72 -16.87
N MET A 319 22.68 -11.53 -16.23
CA MET A 319 23.10 -12.41 -15.12
C MET A 319 23.48 -13.82 -15.56
N GLY A 320 23.25 -14.19 -16.83
CA GLY A 320 23.56 -15.52 -17.36
C GLY A 320 23.00 -16.64 -16.48
N VAL A 321 23.88 -17.47 -15.92
CA VAL A 321 23.50 -18.61 -15.05
C VAL A 321 22.77 -18.17 -13.78
N PHE A 322 23.00 -16.95 -13.28
CA PHE A 322 22.33 -16.45 -12.08
C PHE A 322 20.93 -15.87 -12.35
N ALA A 323 20.45 -15.89 -13.59
CA ALA A 323 19.16 -15.28 -13.95
C ALA A 323 17.96 -15.85 -13.18
N TRP A 324 18.01 -17.12 -12.76
CA TRP A 324 16.94 -17.77 -11.98
C TRP A 324 16.77 -17.19 -10.56
N THR A 325 17.78 -16.50 -10.02
CA THR A 325 17.72 -15.89 -8.69
C THR A 325 16.79 -14.68 -8.64
N MET A 326 16.70 -13.93 -9.74
CA MET A 326 15.90 -12.71 -9.81
C MET A 326 14.39 -12.96 -9.69
N PRO A 327 13.77 -13.88 -10.47
CA PRO A 327 12.35 -14.21 -10.30
C PRO A 327 12.01 -14.68 -8.88
N PHE A 328 12.90 -15.44 -8.24
CA PHE A 328 12.72 -15.86 -6.84
C PHE A 328 12.70 -14.67 -5.87
N MET A 329 13.64 -13.73 -6.00
CA MET A 329 13.68 -12.52 -5.16
C MET A 329 12.45 -11.62 -5.37
N VAL A 330 12.00 -11.46 -6.62
CA VAL A 330 10.80 -10.65 -6.91
C VAL A 330 9.52 -11.34 -6.42
N ALA A 331 9.41 -12.66 -6.59
CA ALA A 331 8.29 -13.44 -6.06
C ALA A 331 8.20 -13.31 -4.53
N LEU A 332 9.33 -13.39 -3.81
CA LEU A 332 9.37 -13.14 -2.38
C LEU A 332 8.95 -11.69 -2.01
N SER A 333 9.32 -10.71 -2.83
CA SER A 333 8.85 -9.33 -2.64
C SER A 333 7.33 -9.23 -2.75
N ALA A 334 6.74 -9.82 -3.80
CA ALA A 334 5.30 -9.81 -4.02
C ALA A 334 4.53 -10.50 -2.88
N LEU A 335 5.04 -11.64 -2.37
CA LEU A 335 4.51 -12.31 -1.18
C LEU A 335 4.51 -11.40 0.06
N GLY A 336 5.61 -10.71 0.30
CA GLY A 336 5.74 -9.77 1.42
C GLY A 336 4.76 -8.62 1.32
N GLY A 337 4.66 -7.98 0.16
CA GLY A 337 3.73 -6.88 -0.08
C GLY A 337 2.27 -7.31 0.04
N LEU A 338 1.90 -8.46 -0.53
CA LEU A 338 0.55 -9.03 -0.45
C LEU A 338 0.16 -9.32 1.00
N SER A 339 1.06 -9.94 1.77
CA SER A 339 0.81 -10.25 3.18
C SER A 339 0.61 -9.00 4.04
N VAL A 340 1.38 -7.93 3.80
CA VAL A 340 1.19 -6.65 4.47
C VAL A 340 -0.15 -6.02 4.07
N HIS A 341 -0.52 -6.06 2.79
CA HIS A 341 -1.79 -5.50 2.31
C HIS A 341 -3.01 -6.21 2.92
N ILE A 342 -3.00 -7.54 2.98
CA ILE A 342 -4.04 -8.35 3.63
C ILE A 342 -4.20 -7.95 5.11
N MET A 343 -3.09 -7.74 5.82
CA MET A 343 -3.13 -7.34 7.22
C MET A 343 -3.70 -5.93 7.40
N THR A 344 -3.22 -4.95 6.63
CA THR A 344 -3.63 -3.54 6.76
C THR A 344 -5.10 -3.34 6.38
N SER A 345 -5.55 -3.98 5.29
CA SER A 345 -6.94 -3.89 4.83
C SER A 345 -7.96 -4.46 5.83
N SER A 346 -7.59 -5.54 6.54
CA SER A 346 -8.46 -6.10 7.59
C SER A 346 -8.76 -5.11 8.72
N ARG A 347 -7.83 -4.19 9.03
CA ARG A 347 -8.01 -3.14 10.03
C ARG A 347 -9.02 -2.09 9.56
N MET A 348 -8.97 -1.72 8.28
CA MET A 348 -9.92 -0.77 7.69
C MET A 348 -11.36 -1.31 7.73
N CYS A 349 -11.54 -2.59 7.37
CA CYS A 349 -12.83 -3.28 7.47
C CYS A 349 -13.36 -3.31 8.92
N PHE A 350 -12.48 -3.62 9.89
CA PHE A 350 -12.80 -3.63 11.31
C PHE A 350 -13.26 -2.25 11.82
N VAL A 351 -12.57 -1.17 11.44
CA VAL A 351 -12.94 0.20 11.83
C VAL A 351 -14.29 0.60 11.22
N GLY A 352 -14.52 0.31 9.93
CA GLY A 352 -15.78 0.58 9.27
C GLY A 352 -16.99 -0.10 9.93
N ALA A 353 -16.82 -1.35 10.37
CA ALA A 353 -17.85 -2.07 11.11
C ALA A 353 -18.11 -1.47 12.50
N ARG A 354 -17.08 -0.95 13.19
CA ARG A 354 -17.22 -0.30 14.50
C ARG A 354 -18.05 0.99 14.44
N TYR A 355 -17.99 1.72 13.34
CA TYR A 355 -18.82 2.91 13.11
C TYR A 355 -20.26 2.59 12.66
N GLY A 356 -20.64 1.31 12.60
CA GLY A 356 -22.00 0.89 12.22
C GLY A 356 -22.29 0.98 10.72
N HIS A 357 -21.28 1.23 9.89
CA HIS A 357 -21.41 1.28 8.43
C HIS A 357 -21.34 -0.11 7.79
N PHE A 358 -20.62 -1.05 8.41
CA PHE A 358 -20.60 -2.45 7.99
C PHE A 358 -21.24 -3.39 9.03
N PRO A 359 -21.63 -4.61 8.60
CA PRO A 359 -22.07 -5.67 9.50
C PRO A 359 -21.14 -5.86 10.70
N ALA A 360 -21.72 -5.92 11.91
CA ALA A 360 -20.96 -6.17 13.14
C ALA A 360 -20.13 -7.47 13.08
N MET A 361 -20.56 -8.47 12.28
CA MET A 361 -19.83 -9.72 12.09
C MET A 361 -18.39 -9.54 11.59
N LEU A 362 -18.10 -8.48 10.83
CA LEU A 362 -16.76 -8.19 10.31
C LEU A 362 -15.84 -7.59 11.37
N SER A 363 -16.40 -7.02 12.44
CA SER A 363 -15.64 -6.52 13.60
C SER A 363 -15.28 -7.59 14.63
N HIS A 364 -15.63 -8.86 14.41
CA HIS A 364 -15.28 -9.92 15.35
C HIS A 364 -13.82 -10.36 15.23
N ILE A 365 -13.25 -10.71 16.38
CA ILE A 365 -11.88 -11.20 16.53
C ILE A 365 -11.92 -12.62 17.09
N ASN A 366 -11.08 -13.51 16.55
CA ASN A 366 -10.96 -14.89 17.03
C ASN A 366 -10.42 -14.92 18.48
N ILE A 367 -11.09 -15.66 19.36
CA ILE A 367 -10.80 -15.70 20.80
C ILE A 367 -9.41 -16.31 21.08
N SER A 368 -9.00 -17.31 20.30
CA SER A 368 -7.76 -18.05 20.55
C SER A 368 -6.52 -17.38 19.95
N ARG A 369 -6.68 -16.68 18.83
CA ARG A 369 -5.56 -16.13 18.04
C ARG A 369 -5.50 -14.59 18.04
N PHE A 370 -6.54 -13.91 18.51
CA PHE A 370 -6.66 -12.45 18.48
C PHE A 370 -6.51 -11.85 17.07
N THR A 371 -7.02 -12.55 16.06
CA THR A 371 -6.98 -12.14 14.65
C THR A 371 -8.39 -11.84 14.10
N PRO A 372 -8.57 -10.85 13.21
CA PRO A 372 -9.88 -10.51 12.62
C PRO A 372 -10.25 -11.49 11.48
N THR A 373 -10.42 -12.77 11.81
CA THR A 373 -10.65 -13.86 10.84
C THR A 373 -11.83 -13.60 9.89
N PRO A 374 -13.03 -13.14 10.35
CA PRO A 374 -14.15 -12.93 9.43
C PRO A 374 -13.88 -11.85 8.37
N SER A 375 -13.22 -10.76 8.74
CA SER A 375 -12.82 -9.70 7.80
C SER A 375 -11.79 -10.21 6.78
N LEU A 376 -10.82 -11.00 7.22
CA LEU A 376 -9.81 -11.60 6.33
C LEU A 376 -10.44 -12.54 5.31
N VAL A 377 -11.38 -13.40 5.74
CA VAL A 377 -12.07 -14.33 4.85
C VAL A 377 -12.97 -13.58 3.86
N PHE A 378 -13.69 -12.54 4.31
CA PHE A 378 -14.51 -11.70 3.44
C PHE A 378 -13.68 -11.04 2.32
N LEU A 379 -12.57 -10.41 2.68
CA LEU A 379 -11.67 -9.77 1.71
C LEU A 379 -10.99 -10.79 0.78
N ASN A 380 -10.67 -11.98 1.29
CA ASN A 380 -10.13 -13.06 0.46
C ASN A 380 -11.14 -13.50 -0.61
N ILE A 381 -12.40 -13.70 -0.25
CA ILE A 381 -13.47 -14.06 -1.21
C ILE A 381 -13.57 -12.98 -2.30
N LEU A 382 -13.62 -11.70 -1.93
CA LEU A 382 -13.67 -10.61 -2.90
C LEU A 382 -12.41 -10.56 -3.79
N SER A 383 -11.22 -10.83 -3.22
CA SER A 383 -9.97 -10.89 -3.98
C SER A 383 -9.98 -12.02 -5.02
N LEU A 384 -10.59 -13.16 -4.69
CA LEU A 384 -10.76 -14.27 -5.64
C LEU A 384 -11.71 -13.91 -6.79
N PHE A 385 -12.77 -13.12 -6.54
CA PHE A 385 -13.62 -12.60 -7.61
C PHE A 385 -12.84 -11.71 -8.59
N MET A 386 -11.89 -10.90 -8.12
CA MET A 386 -11.07 -10.06 -8.99
C MET A 386 -10.11 -10.87 -9.90
N LEU A 387 -9.81 -12.13 -9.57
CA LEU A 387 -9.00 -13.02 -10.42
C LEU A 387 -9.74 -13.57 -11.65
N PHE A 388 -11.02 -13.25 -11.85
CA PHE A 388 -11.69 -13.52 -13.13
C PHE A 388 -11.11 -12.72 -14.29
N THR A 389 -10.36 -11.66 -13.99
CA THR A 389 -9.54 -10.90 -14.93
C THR A 389 -8.07 -11.17 -14.64
N SER A 390 -7.29 -11.47 -15.68
CA SER A 390 -5.84 -11.65 -15.58
C SER A 390 -5.02 -10.45 -16.00
N ASP A 391 -5.65 -9.46 -16.65
CA ASP A 391 -4.98 -8.24 -17.06
C ASP A 391 -4.68 -7.35 -15.85
N VAL A 392 -3.40 -7.33 -15.48
CA VAL A 392 -2.89 -6.55 -14.35
C VAL A 392 -2.97 -5.05 -14.62
N PHE A 393 -2.75 -4.59 -15.86
CA PHE A 393 -2.78 -3.15 -16.19
C PHE A 393 -4.21 -2.61 -16.24
N LEU A 394 -5.17 -3.43 -16.66
CA LEU A 394 -6.60 -3.12 -16.55
C LEU A 394 -7.00 -2.93 -15.08
N LEU A 395 -6.61 -3.87 -14.20
CA LEU A 395 -6.83 -3.80 -12.76
C LEU A 395 -6.16 -2.56 -12.13
N ILE A 396 -4.93 -2.22 -12.55
CA ILE A 396 -4.24 -1.01 -12.11
C ILE A 396 -5.02 0.24 -12.53
N THR A 397 -5.39 0.37 -13.81
CA THR A 397 -6.11 1.55 -14.32
C THR A 397 -7.44 1.74 -13.59
N TYR A 398 -8.19 0.65 -13.43
CA TYR A 398 -9.46 0.61 -12.72
C TYR A 398 -9.32 1.04 -11.26
N SER A 399 -8.37 0.45 -10.52
CA SER A 399 -8.17 0.75 -9.09
C SER A 399 -7.60 2.16 -8.87
N SER A 400 -6.62 2.58 -9.66
CA SER A 400 -5.98 3.89 -9.51
C SER A 400 -6.92 5.05 -9.88
N PHE A 401 -7.88 4.84 -10.80
CA PHE A 401 -8.92 5.84 -11.09
C PHE A 401 -9.75 6.14 -9.84
N VAL A 402 -10.34 5.10 -9.24
CA VAL A 402 -11.20 5.26 -8.06
C VAL A 402 -10.38 5.82 -6.89
N GLU A 403 -9.12 5.40 -6.74
CA GLU A 403 -8.25 5.81 -5.63
C GLU A 403 -7.94 7.30 -5.76
N SER A 404 -7.57 7.73 -6.97
CA SER A 404 -7.31 9.14 -7.27
C SER A 404 -8.56 10.00 -7.06
N ALA A 405 -9.75 9.50 -7.39
CA ALA A 405 -11.00 10.22 -7.18
C ALA A 405 -11.29 10.45 -5.68
N PHE A 406 -11.11 9.45 -4.82
CA PHE A 406 -11.30 9.64 -3.38
C PHE A 406 -10.19 10.46 -2.73
N ILE A 407 -8.94 10.29 -3.16
CA ILE A 407 -7.83 11.14 -2.71
C ILE A 407 -8.11 12.61 -3.06
N MET A 408 -8.65 12.88 -4.26
CA MET A 408 -9.08 14.22 -4.66
C MET A 408 -10.15 14.77 -3.71
N ILE A 409 -11.18 13.98 -3.40
CA ILE A 409 -12.24 14.39 -2.47
C ILE A 409 -11.67 14.64 -1.07
N SER A 410 -10.79 13.78 -0.57
CA SER A 410 -10.11 13.94 0.73
C SER A 410 -9.32 15.25 0.80
N VAL A 411 -8.53 15.58 -0.24
CA VAL A 411 -7.75 16.84 -0.27
C VAL A 411 -8.65 18.07 -0.49
N CYS A 412 -9.72 17.96 -1.27
CA CYS A 412 -10.77 18.98 -1.31
C CYS A 412 -11.39 19.22 0.08
N GLY A 413 -11.47 18.17 0.91
CA GLY A 413 -11.85 18.26 2.32
C GLY A 413 -10.97 19.22 3.13
N ILE A 414 -9.67 19.32 2.83
CA ILE A 414 -8.78 20.32 3.47
C ILE A 414 -9.22 21.73 3.11
N LEU A 415 -9.41 22.00 1.82
CA LEU A 415 -9.83 23.32 1.34
C LEU A 415 -11.19 23.72 1.94
N TYR A 416 -12.12 22.77 2.01
CA TYR A 416 -13.42 22.95 2.64
C TYR A 416 -13.33 23.20 4.15
N LEU A 417 -12.53 22.43 4.89
CA LEU A 417 -12.32 22.61 6.33
C LEU A 417 -11.60 23.92 6.65
N ARG A 418 -10.72 24.41 5.76
CA ARG A 418 -10.10 25.74 5.91
C ARG A 418 -11.10 26.88 5.81
N TYR A 419 -12.13 26.72 4.98
CA TYR A 419 -13.19 27.72 4.82
C TYR A 419 -14.24 27.63 5.93
N THR A 420 -14.69 26.42 6.28
CA THR A 420 -15.79 26.21 7.22
C THR A 420 -15.37 26.20 8.69
N GLN A 421 -14.17 25.71 9.00
CA GLN A 421 -13.63 25.61 10.36
C GLN A 421 -12.22 26.25 10.42
N PRO A 422 -12.11 27.58 10.31
CA PRO A 422 -10.83 28.27 10.29
C PRO A 422 -10.05 28.13 11.60
N ASP A 423 -10.75 28.05 12.73
CA ASP A 423 -10.18 28.03 14.09
C ASP A 423 -9.76 26.63 14.57
N MET A 424 -9.91 25.60 13.73
CA MET A 424 -9.46 24.25 14.06
C MET A 424 -7.95 24.25 14.33
N HIS A 425 -7.50 23.60 15.41
CA HIS A 425 -6.09 23.50 15.73
C HIS A 425 -5.38 22.65 14.68
N ARG A 426 -4.46 23.26 13.92
CA ARG A 426 -3.66 22.62 12.86
C ARG A 426 -2.18 22.67 13.22
N PRO A 427 -1.62 21.61 13.85
CA PRO A 427 -0.21 21.56 14.22
C PRO A 427 0.72 21.64 13.02
N ILE A 428 0.32 21.04 11.89
CA ILE A 428 0.97 21.17 10.60
C ILE A 428 0.02 21.92 9.68
N LYS A 429 0.51 23.00 9.07
CA LYS A 429 -0.24 23.79 8.12
C LYS A 429 0.59 23.98 6.85
N VAL A 430 0.19 23.34 5.75
CA VAL A 430 0.84 23.54 4.47
C VAL A 430 0.36 24.84 3.81
N SER A 431 1.14 25.42 2.90
CA SER A 431 0.68 26.59 2.16
C SER A 431 -0.49 26.24 1.25
N LEU A 432 -1.44 27.16 1.03
CA LEU A 432 -2.68 26.90 0.27
C LEU A 432 -2.43 26.47 -1.18
N TRP A 433 -1.33 26.91 -1.80
CA TRP A 433 -1.01 26.51 -3.17
C TRP A 433 -0.72 25.01 -3.30
N VAL A 434 -0.26 24.34 -2.23
CA VAL A 434 0.06 22.91 -2.23
C VAL A 434 -1.20 22.06 -2.48
N PRO A 435 -2.27 22.11 -1.65
CA PRO A 435 -3.49 21.36 -1.90
C PRO A 435 -4.20 21.81 -3.19
N ILE A 436 -4.16 23.09 -3.56
CA ILE A 436 -4.76 23.56 -4.82
C ILE A 436 -4.07 22.92 -6.02
N SER A 437 -2.73 22.94 -6.05
CA SER A 437 -1.96 22.31 -7.14
C SER A 437 -2.22 20.81 -7.23
N PHE A 438 -2.32 20.13 -6.08
CA PHE A 438 -2.61 18.70 -6.03
C PHE A 438 -4.01 18.38 -6.57
N VAL A 439 -5.03 19.15 -6.16
CA VAL A 439 -6.41 18.97 -6.65
C VAL A 439 -6.45 19.18 -8.17
N LEU A 440 -5.78 20.20 -8.71
CA LEU A 440 -5.72 20.42 -10.17
C LEU A 440 -5.11 19.24 -10.91
N ILE A 441 -4.04 18.64 -10.36
CA ILE A 441 -3.41 17.45 -10.94
C ILE A 441 -4.35 16.23 -10.84
N CYS A 442 -5.02 16.04 -9.70
CA CYS A 442 -5.99 14.96 -9.55
C CYS A 442 -7.20 15.11 -10.48
N VAL A 443 -7.67 16.34 -10.73
CA VAL A 443 -8.75 16.61 -11.71
C VAL A 443 -8.30 16.18 -13.10
N PHE A 444 -7.08 16.53 -13.50
CA PHE A 444 -6.51 16.07 -14.77
C PHE A 444 -6.51 14.54 -14.85
N LEU A 445 -5.99 13.86 -13.82
CA LEU A 445 -5.96 12.40 -13.78
C LEU A 445 -7.35 11.78 -13.85
N VAL A 446 -8.36 12.34 -13.18
CA VAL A 446 -9.74 11.79 -13.16
C VAL A 446 -10.49 12.07 -14.47
N VAL A 447 -10.19 13.16 -15.17
CA VAL A 447 -10.90 13.55 -16.40
C VAL A 447 -10.38 12.81 -17.64
N THR A 448 -9.06 12.65 -17.79
CA THR A 448 -8.46 11.95 -18.93
C THR A 448 -8.96 10.52 -19.20
N PRO A 449 -9.21 9.63 -18.22
CA PRO A 449 -9.60 8.25 -18.44
C PRO A 449 -11.08 8.13 -18.79
N ILE A 450 -11.90 9.15 -18.50
CA ILE A 450 -13.29 9.22 -18.97
C ILE A 450 -13.30 9.22 -20.50
N LEU A 451 -12.27 9.81 -21.13
CA LEU A 451 -12.13 9.86 -22.58
C LEU A 451 -11.50 8.59 -23.16
N GLU A 452 -10.46 8.05 -22.51
CA GLU A 452 -9.70 6.90 -23.03
C GLU A 452 -10.33 5.53 -22.69
N ALA A 453 -10.86 5.37 -21.48
CA ALA A 453 -11.40 4.11 -20.97
C ALA A 453 -12.81 4.28 -20.35
N PRO A 454 -13.80 4.77 -21.12
CA PRO A 454 -15.13 5.12 -20.60
C PRO A 454 -15.87 3.93 -20.00
N ARG A 455 -15.63 2.70 -20.47
CA ARG A 455 -16.28 1.49 -19.96
C ARG A 455 -15.82 1.17 -18.54
N GLU A 456 -14.52 1.17 -18.31
CA GLU A 456 -13.92 0.84 -17.02
C GLU A 456 -14.28 1.90 -15.96
N VAL A 457 -14.18 3.17 -16.34
CA VAL A 457 -14.61 4.29 -15.49
C VAL A 457 -16.10 4.24 -15.21
N GLY A 458 -16.92 3.93 -16.22
CA GLY A 458 -18.37 3.77 -16.06
C GLY A 458 -18.72 2.66 -15.05
N MET A 459 -18.07 1.51 -15.12
CA MET A 459 -18.26 0.41 -14.17
C MET A 459 -17.84 0.80 -12.75
N ALA A 460 -16.69 1.47 -12.60
CA ALA A 460 -16.22 1.99 -11.32
C ALA A 460 -17.24 2.93 -10.68
N VAL A 461 -17.73 3.92 -11.44
CA VAL A 461 -18.74 4.87 -10.97
C VAL A 461 -20.05 4.16 -10.61
N LEU A 462 -20.47 3.16 -11.38
CA LEU A 462 -21.66 2.37 -11.07
C LEU A 462 -21.52 1.60 -9.75
N ILE A 463 -20.34 1.03 -9.47
CA ILE A 463 -20.08 0.35 -8.20
C ILE A 463 -20.06 1.34 -7.03
N THR A 464 -19.44 2.51 -7.19
CA THR A 464 -19.51 3.59 -6.21
C THR A 464 -20.96 4.00 -5.94
N LEU A 465 -21.75 4.24 -6.99
CA LEU A 465 -23.15 4.64 -6.87
C LEU A 465 -24.02 3.53 -6.28
N SER A 466 -23.69 2.26 -6.49
CA SER A 466 -24.36 1.12 -5.85
C SER A 466 -24.20 1.12 -4.33
N GLY A 467 -23.20 1.81 -3.79
CA GLY A 467 -23.06 2.05 -2.36
C GLY A 467 -24.17 2.93 -1.77
N VAL A 468 -24.78 3.83 -2.56
CA VAL A 468 -25.86 4.72 -2.09
C VAL A 468 -27.12 3.96 -1.65
N PRO A 469 -27.73 3.06 -2.45
CA PRO A 469 -28.88 2.29 -2.00
C PRO A 469 -28.52 1.37 -0.82
N VAL A 470 -27.31 0.80 -0.81
CA VAL A 470 -26.84 -0.03 0.32
C VAL A 470 -26.70 0.80 1.60
N TYR A 471 -26.22 2.04 1.52
CA TYR A 471 -26.18 2.97 2.65
C TYR A 471 -27.58 3.30 3.19
N LEU A 472 -28.53 3.56 2.28
CA LEU A 472 -29.90 3.89 2.66
C LEU A 472 -30.58 2.72 3.38
N ILE A 473 -30.44 1.50 2.87
CA ILE A 473 -31.01 0.27 3.45
C ILE A 473 -30.26 -0.16 4.71
N GLY A 474 -28.93 -0.07 4.69
CA GLY A 474 -28.05 -0.58 5.73
C GLY A 474 -27.95 0.33 6.95
N VAL A 475 -27.74 1.63 6.73
CA VAL A 475 -27.38 2.59 7.79
C VAL A 475 -28.54 3.55 8.09
N LYS A 476 -29.17 4.13 7.07
CA LYS A 476 -30.21 5.16 7.27
C LYS A 476 -31.54 4.56 7.73
N TRP A 477 -31.87 3.35 7.31
CA TRP A 477 -33.09 2.66 7.71
C TRP A 477 -32.98 2.12 9.14
N ARG A 478 -33.62 2.82 10.09
CA ARG A 478 -33.63 2.44 11.52
C ARG A 478 -34.70 1.40 11.84
N ASP A 479 -35.88 1.51 11.24
CA ASP A 479 -37.03 0.65 11.51
C ASP A 479 -37.05 -0.61 10.62
N LYS A 480 -36.04 -1.45 10.77
CA LYS A 480 -35.89 -2.67 9.96
C LYS A 480 -36.92 -3.74 10.39
N PRO A 481 -37.52 -4.49 9.45
CA PRO A 481 -38.44 -5.57 9.77
C PRO A 481 -37.78 -6.58 10.68
N GLU A 482 -38.51 -7.08 11.69
CA GLU A 482 -37.95 -8.06 12.63
C GLU A 482 -37.40 -9.30 11.95
N ALA A 483 -38.02 -9.75 10.85
CA ALA A 483 -37.54 -10.87 10.06
C ALA A 483 -36.13 -10.63 9.50
N PHE A 484 -35.84 -9.42 8.99
CA PHE A 484 -34.52 -9.07 8.48
C PHE A 484 -33.49 -9.04 9.62
N THR A 485 -33.82 -8.41 10.74
CA THR A 485 -32.94 -8.32 11.92
C THR A 485 -32.66 -9.71 12.51
N ARG A 486 -33.66 -10.59 12.59
CA ARG A 486 -33.48 -11.99 13.03
C ARG A 486 -32.57 -12.77 12.10
N SER A 487 -32.76 -12.68 10.77
CA SER A 487 -31.90 -13.35 9.79
C SER A 487 -30.45 -12.85 9.88
N PHE A 488 -30.26 -11.54 10.02
CA PHE A 488 -28.92 -10.94 10.13
C PHE A 488 -28.22 -11.31 11.44
N ASN A 489 -28.97 -11.37 12.55
CA ASN A 489 -28.46 -11.86 13.83
C ASN A 489 -28.12 -13.35 13.76
N ALA A 490 -28.96 -14.17 13.12
CA ALA A 490 -28.69 -15.60 12.91
C ALA A 490 -27.41 -15.82 12.09
N LEU A 491 -27.22 -15.06 11.01
CA LEU A 491 -25.99 -15.05 10.23
C LEU A 491 -24.78 -14.63 11.08
N THR A 492 -24.94 -13.59 11.89
CA THR A 492 -23.88 -13.12 12.81
C THR A 492 -23.50 -14.20 13.82
N TYR A 493 -24.48 -14.89 14.43
CA TYR A 493 -24.24 -16.01 15.34
C TYR A 493 -23.59 -17.21 14.63
N PHE A 494 -23.97 -17.50 13.39
CA PHE A 494 -23.34 -18.53 12.57
C PHE A 494 -21.85 -18.22 12.35
N VAL A 495 -21.52 -16.99 11.94
CA VAL A 495 -20.13 -16.54 11.75
C VAL A 495 -19.34 -16.58 13.06
N GLN A 496 -19.95 -16.17 14.18
CA GLN A 496 -19.33 -16.26 15.51
C GLN A 496 -18.97 -17.70 15.88
N LYS A 497 -19.90 -18.65 15.68
CA LYS A 497 -19.68 -20.08 15.96
C LYS A 497 -18.64 -20.69 15.00
N LEU A 498 -18.72 -20.38 13.70
CA LEU A 498 -17.83 -20.90 12.67
C LEU A 498 -16.36 -20.51 12.93
N PHE A 499 -16.11 -19.26 13.31
CA PHE A 499 -14.75 -18.74 13.51
C PHE A 499 -14.33 -18.63 14.98
N LEU A 500 -15.15 -19.08 15.93
CA LEU A 500 -14.96 -18.88 17.37
C LEU A 500 -14.53 -17.44 17.69
N SER A 501 -15.33 -16.50 17.19
CA SER A 501 -15.01 -15.07 17.19
C SER A 501 -15.98 -14.28 18.07
N ALA A 502 -15.45 -13.25 18.74
CA ALA A 502 -16.18 -12.40 19.66
C ALA A 502 -15.86 -10.91 19.41
N LEU A 503 -16.75 -10.03 19.88
CA LEU A 503 -16.55 -8.58 19.81
C LEU A 503 -15.50 -8.14 20.84
N PHE A 504 -14.55 -7.30 20.41
CA PHE A 504 -13.43 -6.82 21.22
C PHE A 504 -13.79 -6.31 22.64
N PRO A 505 -14.90 -5.60 22.91
CA PRO A 505 -15.23 -5.16 24.26
C PRO A 505 -15.50 -6.31 25.26
N TYR A 506 -15.84 -7.52 24.80
CA TYR A 506 -16.15 -8.66 25.69
C TYR A 506 -14.92 -9.50 26.09
N ILE A 507 -13.81 -9.38 25.35
CA ILE A 507 -12.63 -10.26 25.52
C ILE A 507 -11.78 -9.86 26.73
N PHE A 508 -11.85 -8.60 27.18
CA PHE A 508 -11.09 -8.09 28.32
C PHE A 508 -11.92 -7.91 29.61
N THR A 509 -13.19 -8.33 29.60
CA THR A 509 -14.09 -8.30 30.77
C THR A 509 -14.24 -9.65 31.47
N ARG A 510 -13.37 -10.62 31.18
CA ARG A 510 -13.29 -11.89 31.93
C ARG A 510 -11.89 -12.15 32.43
#